data_AF-A0A2E7DAH3-F1
#
_entry.id   AF-A0A2E7DAH3-F1
#
_cell.length_a   1.000
_cell.length_b   1.000
_cell.length_c   1.000
_cell.angle_alpha   90.00
_cell.angle_beta   90.00
_cell.angle_gamma   90.00
#
_symmetry.space_group_name_H-M   'P 1'
#
loop_
_entity.id
_entity.type
_entity.pdbx_description
1 polymer ?
#
loop_
_entity_poly.entity_id
_entity_poly.type
_entity_poly.pdbx_seq_one_letter_code
_entity_poly.pdbx_strand_id
1 'polypeptide(L)' 'MESRAKHPNKHIQEAIEHAQSQGWRLTKSGGQAHIWGTVWCPDASRDGCRFRIFSTPANPENHAKDLRRAIRRCQHA' A
#
# COMPACT_ATOMS: atom_id res chain seq x y z
N MET A 1 -11.29 11.58 -16.09
CA MET A 1 -10.13 12.17 -15.39
C MET A 1 -9.84 11.30 -14.17
N GLU A 2 -9.15 10.18 -14.36
CA GLU A 2 -8.73 9.35 -13.25
C GLU A 2 -7.52 10.00 -12.61
N SER A 3 -7.81 10.89 -11.66
CA SER A 3 -6.80 11.54 -10.87
C SER A 3 -5.85 10.46 -10.38
N ARG A 4 -4.59 10.61 -10.76
CA ARG A 4 -3.40 10.00 -10.16
C ARG A 4 -3.31 10.50 -8.72
N ALA A 5 -4.40 10.31 -7.95
CA ALA A 5 -4.65 10.89 -6.66
C ALA A 5 -3.62 10.23 -5.78
N LYS A 6 -2.52 10.96 -5.60
CA LYS A 6 -1.50 10.71 -4.60
C LYS A 6 -2.21 10.67 -3.27
N HIS A 7 -1.80 9.76 -2.39
CA HIS A 7 -2.30 9.82 -1.03
C HIS A 7 -1.92 11.20 -0.47
N PRO A 8 -2.82 11.92 0.23
CA PRO A 8 -2.49 13.25 0.77
C PRO A 8 -1.32 13.24 1.75
N ASN A 9 -0.88 12.06 2.19
CA ASN A 9 0.25 11.88 3.10
C ASN A 9 1.48 11.43 2.32
N LYS A 10 2.53 12.25 2.37
CA LYS A 10 3.85 11.97 1.77
C LYS A 10 4.42 10.61 2.21
N HIS A 11 4.26 10.24 3.48
CA HIS A 11 4.79 8.99 4.02
C HIS A 11 4.15 7.75 3.38
N ILE A 12 2.82 7.77 3.20
CA ILE A 12 2.09 6.67 2.57
C ILE A 12 2.48 6.58 1.09
N GLN A 13 2.63 7.72 0.42
CA GLN A 13 3.09 7.74 -0.96
C GLN A 13 4.51 7.16 -1.10
N GLU A 14 5.44 7.56 -0.25
CA GLU A 14 6.83 7.06 -0.25
C GLU A 14 6.88 5.54 0.05
N ALA A 15 5.93 5.03 0.85
CA ALA A 15 5.77 3.61 1.10
C ALA A 15 5.22 2.85 -0.12
N ILE A 16 4.27 3.44 -0.85
CA ILE A 16 3.72 2.88 -2.11
C ILE A 16 4.79 2.86 -3.20
N GLU A 17 5.59 3.93 -3.33
CA GLU A 17 6.69 3.99 -4.29
C GLU A 17 7.75 2.91 -3.99
N HIS A 18 8.07 2.72 -2.71
CA HIS A 18 8.94 1.63 -2.29
C HIS A 18 8.35 0.26 -2.62
N ALA A 19 7.04 0.05 -2.38
CA ALA A 19 6.34 -1.18 -2.72
C ALA A 19 6.44 -1.49 -4.23
N GLN A 20 6.16 -0.48 -5.06
CA GLN A 20 6.23 -0.62 -6.52
C GLN A 20 7.65 -0.95 -7.00
N SER A 21 8.69 -0.35 -6.41
CA SER A 21 10.09 -0.71 -6.71
C SER A 21 10.43 -2.15 -6.33
N GLN A 22 9.74 -2.73 -5.34
CA GLN A 22 9.88 -4.13 -4.93
C GLN A 22 8.95 -5.07 -5.74
N GLY A 23 8.31 -4.59 -6.81
CA GLY A 23 7.42 -5.39 -7.65
C GLY A 23 6.01 -5.60 -7.08
N TRP A 24 5.62 -4.89 -6.02
CA TRP A 24 4.26 -4.98 -5.47
C TRP A 24 3.25 -4.28 -6.36
N ARG A 25 2.06 -4.89 -6.47
CA ARG A 25 0.96 -4.37 -7.28
C ARG A 25 -0.02 -3.59 -6.43
N LEU A 26 -0.19 -2.30 -6.71
CA LEU A 26 -1.22 -1.47 -6.07
C LEU A 26 -2.56 -1.60 -6.83
N THR A 27 -3.62 -1.88 -6.10
CA THR A 27 -5.01 -1.84 -6.57
C THR A 27 -5.77 -0.79 -5.77
N LYS A 28 -6.23 0.29 -6.41
CA LYS A 28 -7.11 1.26 -5.73
C LYS A 28 -8.49 0.63 -5.49
N SER A 29 -9.03 0.84 -4.29
CA SER A 29 -10.42 0.47 -4.02
C SER A 29 -11.33 1.59 -4.52
N GLY A 30 -12.42 1.23 -5.20
CA GLY A 30 -13.49 2.17 -5.53
C GLY A 30 -14.06 2.77 -4.25
N GLY A 31 -14.24 4.09 -4.22
CA GLY A 31 -14.39 4.94 -3.03
C GLY A 31 -15.60 4.70 -2.10
N GLN A 32 -16.19 3.51 -2.09
CA GLN A 32 -17.24 3.11 -1.15
C GLN A 32 -16.71 2.45 0.13
N ALA A 33 -15.42 2.14 0.23
CA ALA A 33 -14.81 1.62 1.45
C ALA A 33 -13.85 2.66 2.04
N HIS A 34 -13.70 2.68 3.38
CA HIS A 34 -12.66 3.46 4.09
C HIS A 34 -11.21 3.15 3.64
N ILE A 35 -11.05 2.25 2.67
CA ILE A 35 -9.82 1.78 2.06
C ILE A 35 -9.56 2.63 0.83
N TRP A 36 -8.42 3.31 0.82
CA TRP A 36 -7.90 4.04 -0.33
C TRP A 36 -7.40 3.08 -1.43
N GLY A 37 -6.73 2.01 -1.02
CA GLY A 37 -6.20 0.99 -1.93
C GLY A 37 -5.62 -0.20 -1.20
N THR A 38 -5.33 -1.26 -1.92
CA THR A 38 -4.69 -2.47 -1.41
C THR A 38 -3.45 -2.75 -2.24
N VAL A 39 -2.30 -2.93 -1.60
CA VAL A 39 -1.11 -3.44 -2.27
C VAL A 39 -1.04 -4.95 -2.11
N TRP A 40 -0.59 -5.61 -3.16
CA TRP A 40 -0.44 -7.05 -3.27
C TRP A 40 1.02 -7.38 -3.52
N CYS A 41 1.53 -8.36 -2.80
CA CYS A 41 2.85 -8.94 -3.02
C CYS A 41 2.95 -9.50 -4.45
N PRO A 42 4.12 -9.45 -5.11
CA PRO A 42 4.35 -10.14 -6.38
C PRO A 42 4.19 -11.66 -6.28
N ASP A 43 4.35 -12.22 -5.08
CA ASP A 43 4.22 -13.64 -4.86
C ASP A 43 2.74 -14.07 -4.89
N ALA A 44 2.40 -14.88 -5.90
CA ALA A 44 1.06 -15.39 -6.14
C ALA A 44 0.73 -16.65 -5.30
N SER A 45 1.57 -17.01 -4.33
CA SER A 45 1.30 -18.13 -3.44
C SER A 45 0.10 -17.83 -2.54
N ARG A 46 -0.45 -18.89 -1.92
CA ARG A 46 -1.59 -18.75 -0.99
C ARG A 46 -1.25 -17.91 0.26
N ASP A 47 0.03 -17.70 0.53
CA ASP A 47 0.60 -16.82 1.57
C ASP A 47 0.85 -15.38 1.07
N GLY A 48 0.39 -15.04 -0.13
CA GLY A 48 0.55 -13.74 -0.76
C GLY A 48 0.17 -12.61 0.20
N CYS A 49 1.17 -11.82 0.58
CA CYS A 49 0.98 -10.73 1.52
C CYS A 49 0.16 -9.62 0.85
N ARG A 50 -0.88 -9.15 1.55
CA ARG A 50 -1.68 -7.99 1.10
C ARG A 50 -1.77 -6.96 2.20
N PHE A 51 -1.63 -5.70 1.84
CA PHE A 51 -1.71 -4.59 2.79
C PHE A 51 -2.77 -3.59 2.33
N ARG A 52 -3.74 -3.31 3.20
CA ARG A 52 -4.81 -2.36 2.94
C ARG A 52 -4.40 -0.98 3.44
N ILE A 53 -4.47 -0.01 2.55
CA ILE A 53 -4.18 1.40 2.78
C ILE A 53 -5.51 2.09 3.04
N PHE A 54 -5.69 2.68 4.20
CA PHE A 54 -6.90 3.43 4.54
C PHE A 54 -6.81 4.88 4.10
N SER A 55 -7.93 5.49 3.71
CA SER A 55 -7.99 6.91 3.31
C SER A 55 -7.86 7.84 4.51
N THR A 56 -8.44 7.46 5.65
CA THR A 56 -8.46 8.26 6.89
C THR A 56 -7.91 7.47 8.08
N PRO A 57 -6.61 7.08 8.07
CA PRO A 57 -5.99 6.47 9.22
C PRO A 57 -5.81 7.52 10.32
N ALA A 58 -6.08 7.16 11.58
CA ALA A 58 -5.85 8.05 12.72
C ALA A 58 -4.39 8.53 12.81
N ASN A 59 -3.44 7.70 12.35
CA ASN A 59 -2.02 8.04 12.28
C ASN A 59 -1.41 7.60 10.93
N PRO A 60 -1.38 8.48 9.92
CA PRO A 60 -0.91 8.14 8.58
C PRO A 60 0.58 7.78 8.52
N GLU A 61 1.41 8.37 9.38
CA GLU A 61 2.84 8.09 9.45
C GLU A 61 3.14 6.68 9.95
N ASN A 62 2.48 6.26 11.03
CA ASN A 62 2.63 4.90 11.53
C ASN A 62 2.07 3.88 10.53
N HIS A 63 0.95 4.21 9.87
CA HIS A 63 0.39 3.35 8.83
C HIS A 63 1.37 3.15 7.65
N ALA A 64 2.06 4.22 7.23
CA ALA A 64 3.11 4.13 6.22
C ALA A 64 4.33 3.32 6.67
N LYS A 65 4.77 3.51 7.93
CA LYS A 65 5.86 2.72 8.51
C LYS A 65 5.51 1.24 8.58
N ASP A 66 4.27 0.92 8.93
CA ASP A 66 3.79 -0.45 9.00
C ASP A 66 3.76 -1.11 7.61
N LEU A 67 3.25 -0.40 6.60
CA LEU A 67 3.32 -0.84 5.20
C LEU A 67 4.77 -1.12 4.77
N ARG A 68 5.69 -0.19 5.05
CA ARG A 68 7.12 -0.39 4.77
C ARG A 68 7.72 -1.58 5.48
N ARG A 69 7.35 -1.77 6.74
CA ARG A 69 7.81 -2.90 7.53
C ARG A 69 7.27 -4.21 6.96
N ALA A 70 6.03 -4.24 6.51
CA ALA A 70 5.43 -5.40 5.85
C ALA A 70 6.14 -5.71 4.53
N ILE A 71 6.43 -4.70 3.71
CA ILE A 71 7.21 -4.86 2.46
C ILE A 71 8.61 -5.40 2.77
N ARG A 72 9.33 -4.77 3.72
CA ARG A 72 10.68 -5.21 4.13
C ARG A 72 10.71 -6.61 4.73
N ARG A 73 9.64 -7.01 5.44
CA ARG A 73 9.51 -8.36 6.02
C ARG A 73 9.11 -9.41 4.99
N CYS A 74 8.50 -9.00 3.89
CA CYS A 74 8.17 -9.91 2.82
C CYS A 74 9.46 -10.25 2.08
N GLN A 75 9.91 -11.48 2.26
CA GLN A 75 11.20 -11.98 1.79
C GLN A 75 11.17 -12.43 0.31
N HIS A 76 10.08 -12.18 -0.41
CA HIS A 76 9.91 -12.52 -1.83
C HIS A 76 10.47 -11.43 -2.77
N ALA A 77 11.73 -11.03 -2.54
CA ALA A 77 12.50 -10.17 -3.43
C ALA A 77 13.46 -11.01 -4.28
#